data_AF-X1B7H5-F1
#
_entry.id   AF-X1B7H5-F1
#
_cell.length_a   1.000
_cell.length_b   1.000
_cell.length_c   1.000
_cell.angle_alpha   90.00
_cell.angle_beta   90.00
_cell.angle_gamma   90.00
#
_symmetry.space_group_name_H-M   'P 1'
#
loop_
_entity.id
_entity.type
_entity.pdbx_description
1 polymer ?
#
loop_
_entity_poly.entity_id
_entity_poly.type
_entity_poly.pdbx_seq_one_letter_code
_entity_poly.pdbx_strand_id
1 'polypeptide(L)'
;MSAEPESKGDPWETIPAKVPPTDHSYIIEGPFESGPEVTVACLECHEDAGQEMLQSVHWKWEGDPVMVEGHDEPVTIGKKNQLNNFCIGIQSNWTGCTRCHAGYGWEDADFDFSEQANIDCLVCHDQTGTYVKSNSGLPNSDVDLVAVARSVGTPTRNNCGGCHFNGGGGNAVKHGDLVFIVNTD
;
A
#
# COMPACT_ATOMS: atom_id res chain seq x y z
N MET A 1 -17.43 28.55 49.02
CA MET A 1 -16.94 27.17 48.94
C MET A 1 -16.80 26.85 47.46
N SER A 2 -15.61 27.07 46.92
CA SER A 2 -15.32 26.83 45.51
C SER A 2 -14.83 25.38 45.41
N ALA A 3 -15.57 24.52 44.71
CA ALA A 3 -15.12 23.17 44.44
C ALA A 3 -13.92 23.22 43.48
N GLU A 4 -12.82 22.57 43.85
CA GLU A 4 -11.67 22.39 42.97
C GLU A 4 -12.07 21.45 41.80
N PRO A 5 -11.59 21.71 40.58
CA PRO A 5 -11.86 20.82 39.46
C PRO A 5 -11.14 19.49 39.69
N GLU A 6 -11.88 18.38 39.70
CA GLU A 6 -11.32 17.03 39.71
C GLU A 6 -10.33 16.88 38.56
N SER A 7 -9.09 16.48 38.87
CA SER A 7 -8.09 16.17 37.86
C SER A 7 -8.56 14.94 37.09
N LYS A 8 -8.96 15.12 35.83
CA LYS A 8 -9.10 14.00 34.91
C LYS A 8 -7.71 13.37 34.78
N GLY A 9 -7.57 12.09 35.13
CA GLY A 9 -6.31 11.35 35.08
C GLY A 9 -5.62 11.44 33.71
N ASP A 10 -4.34 11.10 33.66
CA ASP A 10 -3.57 11.18 32.42
C ASP A 10 -4.19 10.24 31.35
N PRO A 11 -4.66 10.77 30.20
CA PRO A 11 -5.22 9.94 29.13
C PRO A 11 -4.29 8.82 28.67
N TRP A 12 -2.97 9.00 28.79
CA TRP A 12 -1.97 8.00 28.41
C TRP A 12 -1.99 6.75 29.29
N GLU A 13 -2.55 6.81 30.50
CA GLU A 13 -2.70 5.65 31.39
C GLU A 13 -3.72 4.62 30.86
N THR A 14 -4.59 5.02 29.93
CA THR A 14 -5.62 4.16 29.34
C THR A 14 -5.27 3.63 27.95
N ILE A 15 -4.19 4.12 27.35
CA ILE A 15 -3.76 3.70 26.03
C ILE A 15 -2.94 2.41 26.19
N PRO A 16 -3.33 1.29 25.54
CA PRO A 16 -2.55 0.07 25.59
C PRO A 16 -1.11 0.31 25.13
N ALA A 17 -0.14 -0.21 25.88
CA ALA A 17 1.26 -0.14 25.49
C ALA A 17 1.46 -0.79 24.11
N LYS A 18 2.11 -0.08 23.19
CA LYS A 18 2.40 -0.61 21.85
C LYS A 18 3.36 -1.78 21.99
N VAL A 19 2.96 -2.96 21.50
CA VAL A 19 3.85 -4.13 21.44
C VAL A 19 5.03 -3.78 20.52
N PRO A 20 6.28 -4.00 20.94
CA PRO A 20 7.43 -3.78 20.09
C PRO A 20 7.34 -4.69 18.86
N PRO A 21 7.62 -4.18 17.65
CA PRO A 21 7.58 -4.99 16.44
C PRO A 21 8.65 -6.09 16.49
N THR A 22 8.34 -7.25 15.91
CA THR A 22 9.30 -8.32 15.69
C THR A 22 10.42 -7.83 14.78
N ASP A 23 11.67 -8.11 15.16
CA ASP A 23 12.84 -7.82 14.34
C ASP A 23 13.01 -8.90 13.26
N HIS A 24 12.84 -8.50 12.00
CA HIS A 24 12.90 -9.40 10.85
C HIS A 24 14.34 -9.60 10.32
N SER A 25 15.32 -8.83 10.81
CA SER A 25 16.69 -8.86 10.30
C SER A 25 17.38 -10.22 10.44
N TYR A 26 16.95 -11.03 11.41
CA TYR A 26 17.47 -12.37 11.68
C TYR A 26 16.56 -13.51 11.22
N ILE A 27 15.34 -13.20 10.76
CA ILE A 27 14.32 -14.21 10.38
C ILE A 27 14.22 -14.31 8.86
N ILE A 28 14.42 -13.20 8.16
CA ILE A 28 14.38 -13.18 6.70
C ILE A 28 15.69 -13.72 6.14
N GLU A 29 15.57 -14.90 5.54
CA GLU A 29 16.63 -15.59 4.81
C GLU A 29 16.37 -15.45 3.31
N GLY A 30 17.23 -14.68 2.64
CA GLY A 30 17.27 -14.65 1.17
C GLY A 30 18.18 -15.75 0.60
N PRO A 31 18.53 -15.70 -0.69
CA PRO A 31 18.21 -14.62 -1.63
C PRO A 31 16.73 -14.64 -2.08
N PHE A 32 16.28 -13.52 -2.61
CA PHE A 32 14.99 -13.40 -3.31
C PHE A 32 15.24 -12.86 -4.71
N GLU A 33 14.72 -13.55 -5.72
CA GLU A 33 14.81 -13.17 -7.13
C GLU A 33 13.60 -12.35 -7.57
N SER A 34 12.51 -12.37 -6.81
CA SER A 34 11.27 -11.66 -7.14
C SER A 34 10.51 -11.16 -5.91
N GLY A 35 9.66 -10.15 -6.13
CA GLY A 35 8.73 -9.67 -5.10
C GLY A 35 7.82 -10.77 -4.54
N PRO A 36 7.18 -11.62 -5.38
CA PRO A 36 6.38 -12.73 -4.90
C PRO A 36 7.11 -13.74 -4.01
N GLU A 37 8.40 -14.00 -4.25
CA GLU A 37 9.19 -14.87 -3.36
C GLU A 37 9.33 -14.28 -1.95
N VAL A 38 9.48 -12.95 -1.84
CA VAL A 38 9.46 -12.26 -0.55
C VAL A 38 8.10 -12.44 0.13
N THR A 39 7.01 -12.25 -0.62
CA THR A 39 5.66 -12.37 -0.09
C THR A 39 5.37 -13.78 0.39
N VAL A 40 5.80 -14.82 -0.33
CA VAL A 40 5.70 -16.21 0.14
C VAL A 40 6.39 -16.38 1.50
N ALA A 41 7.59 -15.83 1.68
CA ALA A 41 8.28 -15.87 2.98
C ALA A 41 7.51 -15.10 4.07
N CYS A 42 6.90 -13.95 3.75
CA CYS A 42 6.06 -13.22 4.71
C CYS A 42 4.83 -14.05 5.15
N LEU A 43 4.19 -14.73 4.20
CA LEU A 43 2.96 -15.49 4.43
C LEU A 43 3.15 -16.72 5.33
N GLU A 44 4.39 -17.21 5.51
CA GLU A 44 4.69 -18.27 6.48
C GLU A 44 4.30 -17.89 7.93
N CYS A 45 4.28 -16.59 8.24
CA CYS A 45 3.89 -16.06 9.56
C CYS A 45 2.71 -15.07 9.50
N HIS A 46 2.39 -14.52 8.32
CA HIS A 46 1.40 -13.46 8.12
C HIS A 46 0.28 -13.84 7.15
N GLU A 47 -0.12 -15.12 7.13
CA GLU A 47 -1.22 -15.60 6.29
C GLU A 47 -2.51 -14.80 6.46
N ASP A 48 -2.91 -14.52 7.71
CA ASP A 48 -4.12 -13.72 8.00
C ASP A 48 -4.04 -12.31 7.39
N ALA A 49 -2.89 -11.65 7.48
CA ALA A 49 -2.70 -10.34 6.88
C ALA A 49 -2.76 -10.39 5.34
N GLY A 50 -2.27 -11.49 4.75
CA GLY A 50 -2.45 -11.78 3.32
C GLY A 50 -3.94 -11.86 2.94
N GLN A 51 -4.71 -12.65 3.67
CA GLN A 51 -6.16 -12.80 3.47
C GLN A 51 -6.91 -11.48 3.64
N GLU A 52 -6.58 -10.70 4.67
CA GLU A 52 -7.16 -9.38 4.90
C GLU A 52 -6.83 -8.42 3.77
N MET A 53 -5.60 -8.42 3.27
CA MET A 53 -5.18 -7.58 2.15
C MET A 53 -5.94 -7.90 0.87
N LEU A 54 -6.21 -9.17 0.57
CA LEU A 54 -7.05 -9.56 -0.57
C LEU A 54 -8.46 -8.94 -0.52
N GLN A 55 -8.96 -8.64 0.68
CA GLN A 55 -10.28 -8.03 0.85
C GLN A 55 -10.28 -6.50 0.73
N SER A 56 -9.10 -5.87 0.74
CA SER A 56 -8.93 -4.42 0.82
C SER A 56 -9.16 -3.69 -0.50
N VAL A 57 -9.46 -2.39 -0.41
CA VAL A 57 -9.52 -1.48 -1.55
C VAL A 57 -8.16 -1.28 -2.22
N HIS A 58 -7.05 -1.45 -1.48
CA HIS A 58 -5.69 -1.33 -2.04
C HIS A 58 -5.36 -2.48 -2.98
N TRP A 59 -5.92 -3.66 -2.73
CA TRP A 59 -5.82 -4.83 -3.59
C TRP A 59 -6.87 -4.81 -4.71
N LYS A 60 -8.15 -4.69 -4.37
CA LYS A 60 -9.25 -4.80 -5.36
C LYS A 60 -9.32 -3.60 -6.30
N TRP A 61 -8.87 -2.43 -5.85
CA TRP A 61 -9.12 -1.14 -6.50
C TRP A 61 -10.61 -0.84 -6.75
N GLU A 62 -11.45 -1.37 -5.88
CA GLU A 62 -12.90 -1.23 -5.87
C GLU A 62 -13.35 -1.11 -4.41
N GLY A 63 -14.27 -0.17 -4.15
CA GLY A 63 -15.00 -0.12 -2.88
C GLY A 63 -16.22 -1.05 -2.88
N ASP A 64 -16.96 -1.04 -1.78
CA ASP A 64 -18.22 -1.77 -1.67
C ASP A 64 -19.23 -1.31 -2.73
N PRO A 65 -20.10 -2.20 -3.23
CA PRO A 65 -21.16 -1.83 -4.15
C PRO A 65 -22.09 -0.76 -3.56
N VAL A 66 -22.39 0.26 -4.35
CA VAL A 66 -23.30 1.36 -3.97
C VAL A 66 -24.34 1.60 -5.06
N MET A 67 -25.52 2.06 -4.67
CA MET A 67 -26.51 2.54 -5.64
C MET A 67 -26.07 3.90 -6.19
N VAL A 68 -26.04 3.98 -7.52
CA VAL A 68 -25.72 5.21 -8.25
C VAL A 68 -26.93 5.62 -9.08
N GLU A 69 -27.23 6.91 -9.11
CA GLU A 69 -28.32 7.44 -9.94
C GLU A 69 -28.12 7.03 -11.41
N GLY A 70 -29.19 6.50 -12.03
CA GLY A 70 -29.14 5.99 -13.41
C GLY A 70 -28.70 4.53 -13.55
N HIS A 71 -28.43 3.83 -12.46
CA HIS A 71 -28.21 2.38 -12.44
C HIS A 71 -29.33 1.66 -11.71
N ASP A 72 -29.82 0.56 -12.30
CA ASP A 72 -30.88 -0.26 -11.72
C ASP A 72 -30.37 -1.14 -10.55
N GLU A 73 -29.06 -1.44 -10.52
CA GLU A 73 -28.41 -2.30 -9.53
C GLU A 73 -27.18 -1.61 -8.92
N PRO A 74 -26.75 -2.01 -7.70
CA PRO A 74 -25.53 -1.49 -7.09
C PRO A 74 -24.30 -1.78 -7.97
N VAL A 75 -23.40 -0.80 -8.07
CA VAL A 75 -22.13 -0.93 -8.78
C VAL A 75 -20.96 -0.66 -7.84
N THR A 76 -19.84 -1.32 -8.09
CA THR A 76 -18.58 -0.99 -7.42
C THR A 76 -18.01 0.30 -8.00
N ILE A 77 -17.29 1.06 -7.19
CA ILE A 77 -16.61 2.27 -7.64
C ILE A 77 -15.17 2.22 -7.14
N GLY A 78 -14.20 2.42 -8.03
CA GLY A 78 -12.78 2.50 -7.66
C GLY A 78 -11.86 2.65 -8.86
N LYS A 79 -10.54 2.68 -8.62
CA LYS A 79 -9.55 2.92 -9.70
C LYS A 79 -9.64 1.90 -10.84
N LYS A 80 -10.15 0.69 -10.58
CA LYS A 80 -10.32 -0.37 -11.58
C LYS A 80 -11.35 -0.01 -12.67
N ASN A 81 -12.39 0.75 -12.32
CA ASN A 81 -13.51 1.05 -13.21
C ASN A 81 -13.83 2.56 -13.36
N GLN A 82 -13.18 3.43 -12.59
CA GLN A 82 -13.35 4.87 -12.71
C GLN A 82 -12.64 5.46 -13.92
N LEU A 83 -13.34 6.40 -14.57
CA LEU A 83 -12.78 7.26 -15.60
C LEU A 83 -12.45 8.63 -15.01
N ASN A 84 -11.35 9.23 -15.46
CA ASN A 84 -10.94 10.59 -15.12
C ASN A 84 -10.48 11.35 -16.37
N ASN A 85 -10.14 12.62 -16.22
CA ASN A 85 -9.66 13.50 -17.29
C ASN A 85 -8.11 13.61 -17.36
N PHE A 86 -7.37 12.72 -16.68
CA PHE A 86 -5.92 12.63 -16.76
C PHE A 86 -5.52 11.51 -17.72
N CYS A 87 -5.25 10.31 -17.18
CA CYS A 87 -4.88 9.14 -17.98
C CYS A 87 -6.10 8.32 -18.42
N ILE A 88 -7.30 8.90 -18.35
CA ILE A 88 -8.59 8.30 -18.66
C ILE A 88 -8.96 7.14 -17.75
N GLY A 89 -8.28 6.01 -17.82
CA GLY A 89 -8.59 4.82 -17.03
C GLY A 89 -7.56 3.73 -17.20
N ILE A 90 -7.53 2.80 -16.24
CA ILE A 90 -6.53 1.72 -16.17
C ILE A 90 -6.57 0.79 -17.40
N GLN A 91 -7.75 0.54 -17.95
CA GLN A 91 -7.96 -0.44 -19.03
C GLN A 91 -7.18 -0.11 -20.32
N SER A 92 -6.79 1.15 -20.49
CA SER A 92 -5.99 1.61 -21.64
C SER A 92 -4.48 1.57 -21.39
N ASN A 93 -4.03 1.37 -20.15
CA ASN A 93 -2.62 1.46 -19.74
C ASN A 93 -2.36 0.76 -18.39
N TRP A 94 -2.57 -0.55 -18.33
CA TRP A 94 -2.42 -1.34 -17.11
C TRP A 94 -1.03 -1.18 -16.49
N THR A 95 0.02 -1.57 -17.21
CA THR A 95 1.41 -1.62 -16.73
C THR A 95 1.90 -0.30 -16.13
N GLY A 96 1.56 0.84 -16.74
CA GLY A 96 1.93 2.15 -16.20
C GLY A 96 1.09 2.55 -14.97
N CYS A 97 -0.19 2.15 -14.93
CA CYS A 97 -1.10 2.51 -13.83
C CYS A 97 -0.87 1.66 -12.57
N THR A 98 -0.57 0.36 -12.75
CA THR A 98 -0.43 -0.67 -11.72
C THR A 98 0.95 -0.65 -11.04
N ARG A 99 1.87 0.21 -11.49
CA ARG A 99 3.05 0.59 -10.68
C ARG A 99 2.71 1.05 -9.27
N CYS A 100 1.50 1.60 -9.07
CA CYS A 100 0.98 2.05 -7.78
C CYS A 100 -0.05 1.08 -7.16
N HIS A 101 -0.21 -0.12 -7.71
CA HIS A 101 -1.03 -1.16 -7.10
C HIS A 101 -0.25 -1.84 -5.97
N ALA A 102 -0.95 -2.26 -4.91
CA ALA A 102 -0.33 -2.98 -3.77
C ALA A 102 -0.09 -4.46 -4.10
N GLY A 103 0.36 -4.73 -5.32
CA GLY A 103 0.63 -6.06 -5.84
C GLY A 103 1.67 -6.07 -6.95
N TYR A 104 1.99 -7.28 -7.38
CA TYR A 104 2.97 -7.60 -8.42
C TYR A 104 2.29 -8.20 -9.65
N GLY A 105 2.64 -7.74 -10.84
CA GLY A 105 2.29 -8.40 -12.09
C GLY A 105 0.87 -8.12 -12.62
N TRP A 106 0.22 -7.02 -12.21
CA TRP A 106 -1.07 -6.65 -12.81
C TRP A 106 -0.85 -5.97 -14.16
N GLU A 107 -0.88 -6.77 -15.24
CA GLU A 107 -0.53 -6.34 -16.60
C GLU A 107 -1.73 -6.19 -17.54
N ASP A 108 -2.85 -6.82 -17.22
CA ASP A 108 -4.06 -6.82 -18.03
C ASP A 108 -5.32 -7.16 -17.21
N ALA A 109 -6.40 -7.52 -17.90
CA ALA A 109 -7.68 -7.86 -17.28
C ALA A 109 -7.71 -9.25 -16.61
N ASP A 110 -6.73 -10.10 -16.90
CA ASP A 110 -6.69 -11.51 -16.48
C ASP A 110 -5.88 -11.71 -15.18
N PHE A 111 -5.52 -10.62 -14.50
CA PHE A 111 -4.81 -10.66 -13.23
C PHE A 111 -5.57 -11.47 -12.16
N ASP A 112 -4.86 -12.41 -11.53
CA ASP A 112 -5.43 -13.27 -10.49
C ASP A 112 -5.45 -12.56 -9.13
N PHE A 113 -6.62 -12.01 -8.78
CA PHE A 113 -6.85 -11.37 -7.48
C PHE A 113 -6.99 -12.35 -6.31
N SER A 114 -6.90 -13.67 -6.54
CA SER A 114 -6.89 -14.69 -5.49
C SER A 114 -5.48 -15.13 -5.08
N GLU A 115 -4.46 -14.81 -5.89
CA GLU A 115 -3.07 -15.19 -5.63
C GLU A 115 -2.43 -14.29 -4.57
N GLN A 116 -2.29 -14.80 -3.34
CA GLN A 116 -1.69 -14.06 -2.23
C GLN A 116 -0.21 -13.78 -2.43
N ALA A 117 0.53 -14.64 -3.15
CA ALA A 117 1.93 -14.41 -3.43
C ALA A 117 2.15 -13.10 -4.23
N ASN A 118 1.12 -12.61 -4.93
CA ASN A 118 1.20 -11.38 -5.69
C ASN A 118 0.94 -10.11 -4.85
N ILE A 119 0.68 -10.21 -3.54
CA ILE A 119 0.57 -9.04 -2.65
C ILE A 119 1.95 -8.39 -2.49
N ASP A 120 2.04 -7.07 -2.61
CA ASP A 120 3.27 -6.32 -2.31
C ASP A 120 3.24 -5.83 -0.86
N CYS A 121 3.86 -6.59 0.04
CA CYS A 121 4.00 -6.20 1.44
C CYS A 121 5.02 -5.06 1.63
N LEU A 122 6.03 -4.98 0.76
CA LEU A 122 7.19 -4.10 0.94
C LEU A 122 6.84 -2.63 0.67
N VAL A 123 5.94 -2.36 -0.27
CA VAL A 123 5.54 -0.98 -0.64
C VAL A 123 5.06 -0.16 0.57
N CYS A 124 4.39 -0.81 1.51
CA CYS A 124 3.88 -0.19 2.73
C CYS A 124 4.89 -0.26 3.87
N HIS A 125 5.66 -1.34 3.96
CA HIS A 125 6.41 -1.69 5.17
C HIS A 125 7.91 -1.41 5.12
N ASP A 126 8.50 -1.15 3.95
CA ASP A 126 9.92 -0.81 3.81
C ASP A 126 10.34 0.34 4.75
N GLN A 127 11.48 0.17 5.44
CA GLN A 127 12.09 1.22 6.26
C GLN A 127 13.45 1.67 5.73
N THR A 128 13.97 1.05 4.66
CA THR A 128 15.21 1.48 4.02
C THR A 128 15.04 2.79 3.24
N GLY A 129 13.85 3.03 2.69
CA GLY A 129 13.59 4.12 1.77
C GLY A 129 14.14 3.88 0.37
N THR A 130 14.61 2.66 0.06
CA THR A 130 15.16 2.30 -1.25
C THR A 130 14.21 1.44 -2.09
N TYR A 131 13.09 0.99 -1.52
CA TYR A 131 12.11 0.19 -2.26
C TYR A 131 11.37 1.04 -3.30
N VAL A 132 11.54 0.70 -4.57
CA VAL A 132 10.91 1.40 -5.69
C VAL A 132 10.28 0.38 -6.64
N LYS A 133 9.00 0.59 -6.96
CA LYS A 133 8.27 -0.20 -7.96
C LYS A 133 8.50 0.34 -9.37
N SER A 134 8.50 -0.57 -10.33
CA SER A 134 8.51 -0.34 -11.77
C SER A 134 7.13 -0.62 -12.38
N ASN A 135 7.07 -0.83 -13.70
CA ASN A 135 5.84 -1.18 -14.38
C ASN A 135 5.22 -2.46 -13.82
N SER A 136 3.90 -2.55 -13.92
CA SER A 136 3.14 -3.71 -13.43
C SER A 136 3.26 -3.95 -11.92
N GLY A 137 3.81 -2.98 -11.18
CA GLY A 137 4.06 -3.08 -9.76
C GLY A 137 5.29 -3.92 -9.38
N LEU A 138 6.07 -4.42 -10.34
CA LEU A 138 7.26 -5.22 -10.04
C LEU A 138 8.35 -4.37 -9.35
N PRO A 139 9.14 -4.90 -8.42
CA PRO A 139 10.30 -4.19 -7.88
C PRO A 139 11.25 -3.77 -9.00
N ASN A 140 11.88 -2.59 -8.88
CA ASN A 140 12.95 -2.19 -9.79
C ASN A 140 14.16 -3.14 -9.63
N SER A 141 14.91 -3.39 -10.70
CA SER A 141 16.05 -4.33 -10.73
C SER A 141 17.16 -3.98 -9.75
N ASP A 142 17.29 -2.71 -9.39
CA ASP A 142 18.36 -2.22 -8.49
C ASP A 142 17.98 -2.34 -7.00
N VAL A 143 16.78 -2.84 -6.69
CA VAL A 143 16.30 -3.02 -5.31
C VAL A 143 16.94 -4.27 -4.71
N ASP A 144 17.63 -4.09 -3.57
CA ASP A 144 18.05 -5.21 -2.72
C ASP A 144 16.84 -5.71 -1.90
N LEU A 145 16.14 -6.72 -2.42
CA LEU A 145 14.94 -7.28 -1.80
C LEU A 145 15.21 -7.85 -0.41
N VAL A 146 16.40 -8.41 -0.16
CA VAL A 146 16.74 -8.97 1.15
C VAL A 146 16.92 -7.85 2.17
N ALA A 147 17.62 -6.78 1.82
CA ALA A 147 17.79 -5.61 2.69
C ALA A 147 16.43 -4.95 3.00
N VAL A 148 15.58 -4.78 2.00
CA VAL A 148 14.23 -4.21 2.18
C VAL A 148 13.38 -5.10 3.08
N ALA A 149 13.30 -6.40 2.80
CA ALA A 149 12.50 -7.36 3.57
C ALA A 149 12.96 -7.46 5.04
N ARG A 150 14.26 -7.36 5.31
CA ARG A 150 14.80 -7.33 6.69
C ARG A 150 14.48 -6.04 7.45
N SER A 151 14.21 -4.94 6.74
CA SER A 151 13.94 -3.64 7.35
C SER A 151 12.48 -3.42 7.76
N VAL A 152 11.57 -4.31 7.35
CA VAL A 152 10.12 -4.07 7.42
C VAL A 152 9.66 -3.62 8.81
N GLY A 153 8.76 -2.65 8.83
CA GLY A 153 8.29 -2.03 10.07
C GLY A 153 6.93 -1.36 9.92
N THR A 154 6.57 -0.53 10.91
CA THR A 154 5.33 0.26 10.83
C THR A 154 5.44 1.26 9.66
N PRO A 155 4.45 1.34 8.75
CA PRO A 155 4.48 2.28 7.63
C PRO A 155 4.65 3.73 8.09
N THR A 156 5.42 4.49 7.32
CA THR A 156 5.57 5.94 7.46
C THR A 156 4.81 6.66 6.35
N ARG A 157 4.72 8.00 6.44
CA ARG A 157 4.12 8.81 5.37
C ARG A 157 4.82 8.63 4.01
N ASN A 158 6.11 8.31 4.00
CA ASN A 158 6.87 8.14 2.76
C ASN A 158 6.42 6.89 2.01
N ASN A 159 6.09 5.81 2.72
CA ASN A 159 5.57 4.58 2.12
C ASN A 159 4.26 4.85 1.37
N CYS A 160 3.31 5.52 2.04
CA CYS A 160 2.05 5.94 1.41
C CYS A 160 2.29 6.90 0.23
N GLY A 161 3.22 7.84 0.42
CA GLY A 161 3.56 8.88 -0.55
C GLY A 161 4.08 8.35 -1.88
N GLY A 162 4.72 7.18 -1.89
CA GLY A 162 5.21 6.53 -3.12
C GLY A 162 4.11 6.36 -4.17
N CYS A 163 2.86 6.18 -3.73
CA CYS A 163 1.70 6.09 -4.61
C CYS A 163 0.77 7.32 -4.53
N HIS A 164 0.60 7.90 -3.34
CA HIS A 164 -0.43 8.93 -3.12
C HIS A 164 0.01 10.36 -3.42
N PHE A 165 1.31 10.67 -3.41
CA PHE A 165 1.80 12.05 -3.61
C PHE A 165 2.12 12.34 -5.08
N ASN A 166 2.23 11.30 -5.91
CA ASN A 166 2.56 11.38 -7.33
C ASN A 166 1.44 10.82 -8.21
N GLY A 167 1.30 11.36 -9.42
CA GLY A 167 0.38 10.85 -10.44
C GLY A 167 1.05 10.71 -11.81
N GLY A 168 0.23 10.54 -12.86
CA GLY A 168 0.69 10.45 -14.25
C GLY A 168 1.49 11.65 -14.77
N GLY A 169 1.53 12.77 -14.01
CA GLY A 169 2.36 13.95 -14.32
C GLY A 169 3.34 14.36 -13.21
N GLY A 170 3.51 13.56 -12.14
CA GLY A 170 4.44 13.85 -11.04
C GLY A 170 3.79 14.31 -9.73
N ASN A 171 4.59 14.93 -8.86
CA ASN A 171 4.21 15.35 -7.50
C ASN A 171 3.07 16.37 -7.54
N ALA A 172 2.08 16.23 -6.66
CA ALA A 172 0.93 17.13 -6.53
C ALA A 172 0.01 17.24 -7.76
N VAL A 173 0.21 16.44 -8.82
CA VAL A 173 -0.53 16.62 -10.09
C VAL A 173 -2.00 16.20 -10.00
N LYS A 174 -2.33 15.20 -9.17
CA LYS A 174 -3.70 14.71 -9.02
C LYS A 174 -4.40 15.28 -7.78
N HIS A 175 -3.78 15.12 -6.61
CA HIS A 175 -4.26 15.64 -5.34
C HIS A 175 -3.26 16.70 -4.85
N GLY A 176 -3.68 17.97 -4.84
CA GLY A 176 -2.80 19.09 -4.48
C GLY A 176 -2.55 19.26 -2.99
N ASP A 177 -3.27 18.51 -2.15
CA ASP A 177 -3.20 18.49 -0.69
C ASP A 177 -2.22 17.46 -0.13
N LEU A 178 -1.76 16.50 -0.96
CA LEU A 178 -0.82 15.46 -0.58
C LEU A 178 0.44 15.52 -1.46
N VAL A 179 1.56 15.95 -0.86
CA VAL A 179 2.80 16.24 -1.60
C VAL A 179 4.04 15.74 -0.87
N PHE A 180 5.06 15.35 -1.63
CA PHE A 180 6.42 15.35 -1.09
C PHE A 180 6.85 16.79 -0.87
N ILE A 181 7.21 17.13 0.38
CA ILE A 181 7.86 18.40 0.69
C ILE A 181 9.30 18.29 0.18
N VAL A 182 9.54 18.81 -1.02
CA VAL A 182 10.89 19.05 -1.50
C VAL A 182 11.39 20.33 -0.84
N ASN A 183 12.25 20.20 0.17
CA ASN A 183 13.03 21.34 0.62
C ASN A 183 14.00 21.68 -0.51
N THR A 184 13.72 22.77 -1.22
CA THR A 184 14.69 23.40 -2.11
C THR A 184 15.67 24.14 -1.21
N ASP A 185 16.82 23.54 -0.94
CA ASP A 185 18.02 24.32 -0.62
C ASP A 185 18.46 25.13 -1.85
#